data_AF-A0A3D2FSF8-F1
#
_entry.id   AF-A0A3D2FSF8-F1
#
_cell.length_a   1.000
_cell.length_b   1.000
_cell.length_c   1.000
_cell.angle_alpha   90.00
_cell.angle_beta   90.00
_cell.angle_gamma   90.00
#
_symmetry.space_group_name_H-M   'P 1'
#
loop_
_entity.id
_entity.type
_entity.pdbx_description
1 polymer ?
#
loop_
_entity_poly.entity_id
_entity_poly.type
_entity_poly.pdbx_seq_one_letter_code
_entity_poly.pdbx_strand_id
1 'polypeptide(L)' 'MKKEIFISESMGESRIAIVEDSTLVEVYVEKQDQQRMVGNIYKGQVENVLPGMQAAFVDIGYDIN' A
#
# COMPACT_ATOMS: atom_id res chain seq x y z
N MET A 1 27.23 8.14 -9.94
CA MET A 1 26.27 7.21 -9.32
C MET A 1 25.12 7.04 -10.27
N LYS A 2 25.08 5.92 -10.98
CA LYS A 2 23.99 5.56 -11.88
C LYS A 2 23.01 4.70 -11.10
N LYS A 3 21.75 5.11 -11.04
CA LYS A 3 20.67 4.38 -10.39
C LYS A 3 19.67 3.92 -11.44
N GLU A 4 19.39 2.63 -11.46
CA GLU A 4 18.47 1.98 -12.39
C GLU A 4 17.38 1.25 -11.60
N ILE A 5 16.16 1.27 -12.14
CA ILE A 5 15.00 0.59 -11.58
C ILE A 5 14.51 -0.41 -12.61
N PHE A 6 14.44 -1.68 -12.23
CA PHE A 6 13.90 -2.76 -13.04
C PHE A 6 12.56 -3.20 -12.47
N ILE A 7 11.55 -3.29 -13.33
CA ILE A 7 10.20 -3.72 -12.95
C ILE A 7 9.86 -4.98 -13.75
N SER A 8 9.44 -6.04 -13.06
CA SER A 8 8.99 -7.31 -13.64
C SER A 8 7.64 -7.69 -13.05
N GLU A 9 6.64 -7.87 -13.90
CA GLU A 9 5.31 -8.33 -13.53
C GLU A 9 5.09 -9.75 -14.07
N SER A 10 4.60 -10.67 -13.24
CA SER A 10 4.29 -12.04 -13.63
C SER A 10 3.31 -12.70 -12.65
N MET A 11 2.28 -13.40 -13.15
CA MET A 11 1.39 -14.30 -12.38
C MET A 11 1.01 -13.79 -10.97
N GLY A 12 0.51 -12.55 -10.89
CA GLY A 12 0.03 -11.98 -9.62
C GLY A 12 1.14 -11.49 -8.68
N GLU A 13 2.38 -11.42 -9.13
CA GLU A 13 3.53 -10.89 -8.41
C GLU A 13 4.16 -9.74 -9.22
N SER A 14 4.47 -8.64 -8.53
CA SER A 14 5.24 -7.52 -9.05
C SER A 14 6.56 -7.42 -8.32
N ARG A 15 7.65 -7.35 -9.08
CA ARG A 15 9.03 -7.29 -8.55
C ARG A 15 9.71 -6.02 -9.02
N ILE A 16 10.29 -5.30 -8.08
CA ILE A 16 11.05 -4.09 -8.34
C ILE A 16 12.47 -4.29 -7.81
N ALA A 17 13.47 -4.11 -8.67
CA ALA A 17 14.87 -4.16 -8.28
C ALA A 17 15.51 -2.78 -8.46
N ILE A 18 16.18 -2.29 -7.42
CA ILE A 18 16.98 -1.07 -7.45
C ILE A 18 18.44 -1.48 -7.60
N VAL A 19 19.08 -0.97 -8.65
CA VAL A 19 20.48 -1.24 -8.96
C VAL A 19 21.26 0.08 -8.97
N GLU A 20 22.35 0.14 -8.22
CA GLU A 20 23.26 1.27 -8.17
C GLU A 20 24.64 0.83 -8.65
N ASP A 21 25.15 1.53 -9.68
CA ASP A 21 26.46 1.23 -10.29
C ASP A 21 26.62 -0.27 -10.63
N SER A 22 25.58 -0.83 -11.27
CA SER A 22 25.45 -2.25 -11.64
C SER A 22 25.41 -3.25 -10.48
N THR A 23 25.32 -2.77 -9.24
CA THR A 23 25.15 -3.59 -8.03
C THR A 23 23.70 -3.56 -7.58
N LEU A 24 23.09 -4.73 -7.39
CA LEU A 24 21.75 -4.82 -6.80
C LEU A 24 21.80 -4.40 -5.34
N VAL A 25 21.04 -3.36 -4.98
CA VAL A 25 21.01 -2.83 -3.61
C VAL A 25 19.70 -3.13 -2.88
N GLU A 26 18.58 -3.23 -3.61
CA GLU A 26 17.27 -3.50 -3.00
C GLU A 26 16.33 -4.24 -3.94
N VAL A 27 15.47 -5.10 -3.38
CA VAL A 27 14.41 -5.81 -4.09
C VAL A 27 13.11 -5.71 -3.31
N TYR A 28 12.05 -5.30 -4.00
CA TYR A 28 10.68 -5.34 -3.51
C TYR A 28 9.92 -6.42 -4.26
N VAL A 29 9.14 -7.21 -3.53
CA VAL A 29 8.24 -8.22 -4.09
C VAL A 29 6.87 -7.99 -3.50
N GLU A 30 5.91 -7.68 -4.34
CA GLU A 30 4.51 -7.48 -3.97
C GLU A 30 3.65 -8.56 -4.62
N LYS A 31 2.84 -9.24 -3.82
CA LYS A 31 1.85 -10.20 -4.32
C LYS A 31 0.48 -9.54 -4.33
N GLN A 32 -0.32 -9.82 -5.36
CA GLN A 32 -1.65 -9.24 -5.55
C GLN A 32 -2.63 -9.56 -4.40
N ASP A 33 -2.42 -10.64 -3.67
CA ASP A 33 -3.25 -11.06 -2.53
C ASP A 33 -2.91 -10.35 -1.21
N GLN A 34 -1.85 -9.54 -1.17
CA GLN A 34 -1.39 -8.82 0.02
C GLN A 34 -1.61 -7.30 -0.10
N GLN A 35 -2.84 -6.86 -0.37
CA GLN A 35 -3.15 -5.43 -0.35
C GLN A 35 -3.06 -4.87 1.08
N ARG A 36 -2.05 -4.04 1.32
CA ARG A 36 -1.87 -3.32 2.58
C ARG A 36 -2.67 -2.02 2.57
N MET A 37 -3.48 -1.81 3.60
CA MET A 37 -4.25 -0.55 3.74
C MET A 37 -3.49 0.56 4.47
N VAL A 38 -2.41 0.22 5.18
CA VAL A 38 -1.62 1.18 5.97
C VAL A 38 -0.99 2.23 5.06
N GLY A 39 -1.24 3.51 5.36
CA GLY A 39 -0.71 4.65 4.60
C GLY A 39 -1.63 5.12 3.48
N ASN A 40 -2.72 4.39 3.19
CA ASN A 40 -3.71 4.83 2.23
C ASN A 40 -4.47 6.05 2.76
N ILE A 41 -4.90 6.91 1.83
CA ILE A 41 -5.72 8.08 2.11
C ILE A 41 -7.05 7.90 1.40
N TYR A 42 -8.13 8.00 2.16
CA TYR A 42 -9.50 7.84 1.67
C TYR A 42 -10.31 9.12 1.88
N LYS A 43 -11.29 9.33 1.01
CA LYS A 43 -12.38 10.28 1.26
C LYS A 43 -13.53 9.50 1.90
N GLY A 44 -13.71 9.63 3.21
CA GLY A 44 -14.76 8.94 3.94
C GLY A 44 -15.96 9.81 4.31
N GLN A 45 -17.09 9.18 4.60
CA GLN A 45 -18.29 9.81 5.16
C GLN A 45 -18.44 9.41 6.62
N VAL A 46 -18.64 10.39 7.52
CA VAL A 46 -18.91 10.10 8.93
C VAL A 46 -20.33 9.55 9.06
N GLU A 47 -20.46 8.32 9.56
CA GLU A 47 -21.77 7.67 9.75
C GLU A 47 -22.31 7.88 11.16
N ASN A 48 -21.46 7.75 12.18
CA ASN A 48 -21.87 7.85 13.58
C ASN A 48 -20.75 8.41 14.47
N VAL A 49 -21.11 9.16 15.51
CA VAL A 49 -20.17 9.75 16.47
C VAL A 49 -20.51 9.22 17.86
N LEU A 50 -19.49 8.74 18.59
CA LEU A 50 -19.61 8.20 19.94
C LEU A 50 -18.89 9.12 20.96
N PRO A 51 -19.59 10.11 21.57
CA PRO A 51 -18.97 11.08 22.45
C PRO A 51 -18.27 10.47 23.67
N GLY A 52 -18.84 9.40 24.25
CA GLY A 52 -18.27 8.73 25.43
C GLY A 52 -16.98 7.96 25.18
N MET A 53 -16.67 7.66 23.91
CA MET A 53 -15.45 6.98 23.48
C MET A 53 -14.47 7.94 22.79
N GLN A 54 -14.87 9.19 22.56
CA GLN A 54 -14.14 10.16 21.74
C GLN A 54 -13.79 9.60 20.35
N ALA A 55 -14.74 8.86 19.74
CA ALA A 55 -14.54 8.15 18.48
C ALA A 55 -15.71 8.40 17.50
N ALA A 56 -15.50 8.08 16.22
CA ALA A 56 -16.52 8.11 15.18
C ALA A 56 -16.30 6.98 14.17
N PHE A 57 -17.38 6.45 13.61
CA PHE A 57 -17.36 5.51 12.50
C PHE A 57 -17.38 6.29 11.18
N VAL A 58 -16.49 5.91 10.27
CA VAL A 58 -16.33 6.58 8.97
C VAL A 58 -16.36 5.52 7.89
N ASP A 59 -17.35 5.59 7.01
CA ASP A 59 -17.42 4.77 5.81
C ASP A 59 -16.38 5.24 4.79
N ILE A 60 -15.48 4.32 4.42
CA ILE A 60 -14.45 4.52 3.39
C ILE A 60 -14.67 3.64 2.14
N GLY A 61 -15.83 2.98 2.03
CA GLY A 61 -16.20 2.11 0.91
C GLY A 61 -15.64 0.69 0.99
N TYR A 62 -15.36 0.20 2.20
CA TYR A 62 -14.99 -1.19 2.48
C TYR A 62 -16.13 -1.91 3.20
N ASP A 63 -16.20 -3.24 3.08
CA ASP A 63 -17.33 -4.03 3.59
C ASP A 63 -17.52 -3.98 5.12
N ILE A 64 -16.57 -3.43 5.90
CA ILE A 64 -16.63 -3.43 7.36
C ILE A 64 -16.07 -2.11 7.94
N ASN A 65 -16.91 -1.43 8.74
CA ASN A 65 -16.57 -0.30 9.62
C ASN A 65 -16.55 -0.73 11.10
#